data_AF-A0A1V1UIY5-F1
#
_entry.id   AF-A0A1V1UIY5-F1
#
_cell.length_a   1.000
_cell.length_b   1.000
_cell.length_c   1.000
_cell.angle_alpha   90.00
_cell.angle_beta   90.00
_cell.angle_gamma   90.00
#
_symmetry.space_group_name_H-M   'P 1'
#
loop_
_entity.id
_entity.type
_entity.pdbx_description
1 polymer ?
#
loop_
_entity_poly.entity_id
_entity_poly.type
_entity_poly.pdbx_seq_one_letter_code
_entity_poly.pdbx_strand_id
1 'polypeptide(L)'
;MTNIPDHVRRNHERTSERLDEARAMLRAVEQMAEAARLPNSPETESMFVLIAATQDRLFDVDQAHGIEWVGHGGKTAEMMLEEPGEAGDVQQ
;
A
#
# COMPACT_ATOMS: atom_id res chain seq x y z
N MET A 1 -23.83 4.08 -6.89
CA MET A 1 -22.40 4.43 -7.08
C MET A 1 -22.21 5.88 -6.71
N THR A 2 -21.42 6.17 -5.68
CA THR A 2 -21.03 7.54 -5.29
C THR A 2 -20.18 8.14 -6.41
N ASN A 3 -20.56 9.30 -6.94
CA ASN A 3 -19.82 9.95 -8.02
C ASN A 3 -18.62 10.71 -7.44
N ILE A 4 -17.50 10.01 -7.24
CA ILE A 4 -16.25 10.60 -6.75
C ILE A 4 -15.69 11.56 -7.81
N PRO A 5 -15.41 12.84 -7.47
CA PRO A 5 -14.86 13.79 -8.42
C PRO A 5 -13.55 13.31 -9.07
N ASP A 6 -13.39 13.52 -10.37
CA ASP A 6 -12.25 13.02 -11.14
C ASP A 6 -10.88 13.47 -10.62
N HIS A 7 -10.79 14.69 -10.08
CA HIS A 7 -9.53 15.20 -9.54
C HIS A 7 -9.15 14.49 -8.23
N VAL A 8 -10.12 14.08 -7.42
CA VAL A 8 -9.91 13.29 -6.19
C VAL A 8 -9.44 11.89 -6.57
N ARG A 9 -10.12 11.25 -7.55
CA ARG A 9 -9.72 9.94 -8.08
C ARG A 9 -8.29 9.95 -8.62
N ARG A 10 -7.97 10.90 -9.51
CA ARG A 10 -6.61 11.02 -10.09
C ARG A 10 -5.54 11.29 -9.04
N ASN A 11 -5.86 12.07 -8.01
CA ASN A 11 -4.94 12.30 -6.91
C ASN A 11 -4.70 11.01 -6.11
N HIS A 12 -5.76 10.24 -5.85
CA HIS A 12 -5.66 8.96 -5.17
C HIS A 12 -4.79 7.98 -5.96
N GLU A 13 -5.09 7.78 -7.25
CA GLU A 13 -4.31 6.91 -8.16
C GLU A 13 -2.83 7.29 -8.20
N ARG A 14 -2.52 8.58 -8.35
CA ARG A 14 -1.13 9.08 -8.36
C ARG A 14 -0.40 8.81 -7.05
N THR A 15 -1.09 8.89 -5.91
CA THR A 15 -0.48 8.56 -4.62
C THR A 15 -0.26 7.05 -4.50
N SER A 16 -1.20 6.22 -4.99
CA SER A 16 -1.03 4.76 -5.04
C SER A 16 0.20 4.36 -5.85
N GLU A 17 0.38 4.93 -7.05
CA GLU A 17 1.56 4.68 -7.90
C GLU A 17 2.87 5.00 -7.15
N ARG A 18 2.92 6.12 -6.44
CA ARG A 18 4.11 6.53 -5.67
C ARG A 18 4.38 5.62 -4.47
N LEU A 19 3.34 5.10 -3.81
CA LEU A 19 3.49 4.13 -2.73
C LEU A 19 4.06 2.81 -3.28
N ASP A 20 3.60 2.37 -4.45
CA ASP A 20 4.13 1.18 -5.10
C ASP A 20 5.61 1.35 -5.53
N GLU A 21 5.97 2.50 -6.09
CA GLU A 21 7.36 2.84 -6.39
C GLU A 21 8.23 2.83 -5.12
N ALA A 22 7.75 3.45 -4.02
CA ALA A 22 8.47 3.48 -2.75
C ALA A 22 8.70 2.08 -2.17
N ARG A 23 7.71 1.19 -2.25
CA ARG A 23 7.84 -0.22 -1.86
C ARG A 23 8.85 -0.96 -2.70
N ALA A 24 8.81 -0.77 -4.02
CA ALA A 24 9.76 -1.41 -4.93
C ALA A 24 11.20 -0.96 -4.63
N MET A 25 11.42 0.33 -4.38
CA MET A 25 12.72 0.85 -3.97
C MET A 25 13.18 0.28 -2.62
N LEU A 26 12.31 0.24 -1.61
CA LEU A 26 12.65 -0.33 -0.31
C LEU A 26 13.00 -1.82 -0.40
N ARG A 27 12.28 -2.57 -1.25
CA ARG A 27 12.57 -3.98 -1.52
C ARG A 27 13.92 -4.17 -2.20
N ALA A 28 14.31 -3.27 -3.10
CA ALA A 28 15.65 -3.29 -3.69
C ALA A 28 16.74 -3.02 -2.64
N VAL A 29 16.52 -2.03 -1.76
CA VAL A 29 17.42 -1.73 -0.64
C VAL A 29 17.57 -2.92 0.30
N GLU A 30 16.48 -3.61 0.63
CA GLU A 30 16.50 -4.84 1.45
C GLU A 30 17.37 -5.94 0.81
N GLN A 31 17.25 -6.16 -0.49
CA GLN A 31 18.09 -7.12 -1.21
C GLN A 31 19.57 -6.73 -1.20
N MET A 32 19.87 -5.44 -1.38
CA MET A 32 21.24 -4.92 -1.30
C MET A 32 21.82 -5.06 0.11
N ALA A 33 21.00 -4.79 1.14
CA ALA A 33 21.37 -4.92 2.54
C ALA A 33 21.70 -6.37 2.90
N GLU A 34 20.90 -7.34 2.45
CA GLU A 34 21.16 -8.76 2.66
C GLU A 34 22.43 -9.22 1.93
N ALA A 35 22.64 -8.75 0.69
CA ALA A 35 23.85 -9.07 -0.06
C ALA A 35 25.14 -8.50 0.57
N ALA A 36 25.05 -7.35 1.23
CA ALA A 36 26.17 -6.67 1.88
C ALA A 36 26.33 -7.03 3.37
N ARG A 37 25.54 -7.98 3.87
CA ARG A 37 25.44 -8.30 5.31
C ARG A 37 26.78 -8.79 5.88
N LEU A 38 27.27 -8.08 6.90
CA LEU A 38 28.42 -8.51 7.70
C LEU A 38 27.95 -9.04 9.06
N PRO A 39 28.34 -10.27 9.46
CA PRO A 39 27.96 -10.82 10.77
C PRO A 39 28.50 -9.96 11.92
N ASN A 40 27.67 -9.74 12.95
CA ASN A 40 28.01 -9.00 14.17
C ASN A 40 28.53 -7.57 13.92
N SER A 41 28.13 -6.92 12.81
CA SER A 41 28.39 -5.52 12.52
C SER A 41 27.21 -4.66 13.00
N PRO A 42 27.42 -3.72 13.94
CA PRO A 42 26.39 -2.79 14.39
C PRO A 42 25.79 -1.96 13.25
N GLU A 43 26.58 -1.63 12.22
CA GLU A 43 26.13 -0.89 11.03
C GLU A 43 25.14 -1.73 10.22
N THR A 44 25.43 -3.02 10.05
CA THR A 44 24.55 -3.97 9.37
C THR A 44 23.23 -4.10 10.13
N GLU A 45 23.28 -4.29 11.46
CA GLU A 45 22.08 -4.37 12.30
C GLU A 45 21.24 -3.08 12.23
N SER A 46 21.90 -1.92 12.31
CA SER A 46 21.23 -0.62 12.21
C SER A 46 20.54 -0.41 10.87
N MET A 47 21.15 -0.87 9.77
CA MET A 47 20.55 -0.81 8.44
C MET A 47 19.27 -1.64 8.36
N PHE A 48 19.26 -2.87 8.90
CA PHE A 48 18.04 -3.70 8.93
C PHE A 48 16.95 -3.10 9.82
N VAL A 49 17.31 -2.51 10.96
CA VAL A 49 16.35 -1.77 11.80
C VAL A 49 15.73 -0.60 11.04
N LEU A 50 16.53 0.15 10.29
CA LEU A 50 16.04 1.27 9.48
C LEU A 50 15.12 0.79 8.35
N ILE A 51 15.45 -0.32 7.69
CA ILE A 51 14.60 -0.93 6.66
C ILE A 51 13.26 -1.32 7.26
N ALA A 52 13.24 -2.03 8.39
CA ALA A 52 12.02 -2.44 9.09
C ALA A 52 11.16 -1.22 9.49
N ALA A 53 11.77 -0.21 10.12
CA ALA A 53 11.05 1.01 10.51
C ALA A 53 10.46 1.77 9.29
N THR A 54 11.15 1.72 8.13
CA THR A 54 10.65 2.30 6.89
C THR A 54 9.49 1.49 6.32
N GLN A 55 9.55 0.16 6.40
CA GLN A 55 8.46 -0.73 6.01
C GLN A 55 7.20 -0.44 6.84
N ASP A 56 7.33 -0.37 8.16
CA ASP A 56 6.23 -0.04 9.07
C ASP A 56 5.62 1.33 8.73
N ARG A 57 6.48 2.32 8.46
CA ARG A 57 6.00 3.65 8.09
C ARG A 57 5.25 3.67 6.75
N LEU A 58 5.71 2.92 5.76
CA LEU A 58 5.00 2.79 4.48
C LEU A 58 3.66 2.08 4.65
N PHE A 59 3.56 1.09 5.54
CA PHE A 59 2.32 0.42 5.88
C PHE A 59 1.30 1.39 6.50
N ASP A 60 1.72 2.20 7.47
CA ASP A 60 0.85 3.22 8.09
C ASP A 60 0.30 4.21 7.06
N VAL A 61 1.16 4.69 6.15
CA VAL A 61 0.77 5.65 5.11
C VAL A 61 -0.21 5.02 4.12
N ASP A 62 0.01 3.76 3.75
CA ASP A 62 -0.90 3.04 2.86
C ASP A 62 -2.28 2.81 3.48
N GLN A 63 -2.33 2.43 4.76
CA GLN A 63 -3.60 2.33 5.48
C GLN A 63 -4.32 3.68 5.51
N ALA A 64 -3.61 4.77 5.84
CA ALA A 64 -4.21 6.09 5.86
C ALA A 64 -4.76 6.50 4.50
N HIS A 65 -4.02 6.20 3.42
CA HIS A 65 -4.43 6.44 2.03
C HIS A 65 -5.68 5.64 1.64
N GLY A 66 -5.76 4.37 2.06
CA GLY A 66 -6.95 3.54 1.89
C GLY A 66 -8.17 4.07 2.65
N ILE A 67 -7.99 4.49 3.90
CA ILE A 67 -9.05 5.08 4.73
C ILE A 67 -9.57 6.38 4.11
N GLU A 68 -8.69 7.25 3.61
CA GLU A 68 -9.07 8.48 2.91
C GLU A 68 -9.93 8.18 1.67
N TRP A 69 -9.56 7.16 0.89
CA TRP A 69 -10.33 6.74 -0.28
C TRP A 69 -11.74 6.28 0.06
N VAL A 70 -11.89 5.47 1.12
CA VAL A 70 -13.19 5.06 1.65
C VAL A 70 -14.00 6.28 2.12
N GLY A 71 -13.36 7.25 2.76
CA GLY A 71 -13.98 8.52 3.16
C GLY A 71 -14.56 9.33 2.00
N HIS A 72 -13.99 9.20 0.80
CA HIS A 72 -14.52 9.79 -0.43
C HIS A 72 -15.63 8.95 -1.11
N GLY A 73 -15.99 7.80 -0.54
CA GLY A 73 -16.97 6.88 -1.11
C GLY A 73 -16.37 5.88 -2.10
N GLY A 74 -15.04 5.71 -2.10
CA GLY A 74 -14.34 4.65 -2.81
C GLY A 74 -14.46 3.30 -2.09
N LYS A 75 -14.16 2.21 -2.80
CA LYS A 75 -14.06 0.87 -2.23
C LYS A 75 -12.61 0.39 -2.34
N THR A 76 -12.08 -0.22 -1.28
CA THR A 76 -10.79 -0.93 -1.33
C THR A 76 -10.98 -2.33 -1.91
N ALA A 77 -9.89 -2.97 -2.32
CA ALA A 77 -9.91 -4.35 -2.81
C ALA A 77 -10.49 -5.33 -1.77
N GLU A 78 -10.15 -5.12 -0.50
CA GLU A 78 -10.65 -5.91 0.64
C GLU A 78 -12.17 -5.81 0.78
N MET A 79 -12.73 -4.60 0.65
CA MET A 79 -14.18 -4.38 0.68
C MET A 79 -14.90 -4.99 -0.52
N MET A 80 -14.22 -5.14 -1.67
CA MET A 80 -14.78 -5.79 -2.85
C MET A 80 -14.76 -7.33 -2.74
N LEU A 81 -13.92 -7.92 -1.88
CA LEU A 81 -13.89 -9.36 -1.61
C LEU A 81 -14.99 -9.80 -0.63
N GLU A 82 -15.51 -8.89 0.18
CA GLU A 82 -16.55 -9.15 1.17
C GLU A 82 -17.99 -9.00 0.63
N GLU A 83 -18.20 -8.51 -0.60
CA GLU A 83 -19.55 -8.46 -1.19
C GLU A 83 -19.96 -9.87 -1.67
N PRO A 84 -20.91 -10.56 -1.01
CA PRO A 84 -21.52 -11.75 -1.58
C PRO A 84 -22.29 -11.30 -2.80
N GLY A 85 -22.00 -11.92 -3.95
CA GLY A 85 -22.44 -11.46 -5.26
C GLY A 85 -23.90 -11.02 -5.31
N GLU A 86 -24.13 -9.87 -5.94
CA GLU A 86 -25.39 -9.58 -6.62
C GLU A 86 -25.55 -10.62 -7.74
N ALA A 87 -25.99 -11.83 -7.37
CA ALA A 87 -26.54 -12.80 -8.29
C ALA A 87 -27.85 -12.21 -8.81
N GLY A 88 -27.87 -11.93 -10.10
CA GLY A 88 -28.87 -11.11 -10.76
C GLY A 88 -30.31 -11.58 -10.58
N ASP A 89 -31.19 -10.61 -10.73
CA ASP A 89 -32.62 -10.80 -11.00
C ASP A 89 -32.82 -11.88 -12.07
N VAL A 90 -33.19 -13.08 -11.64
CA VAL A 90 -33.82 -14.06 -12.53
C VAL A 90 -35.30 -13.72 -12.55
N GLN A 91 -35.71 -12.90 -13.53
CA GLN A 91 -37.10 -12.82 -13.95
C GLN A 91 -37.55 -14.21 -14.43
N GLN A 92 -38.61 -14.74 -13.80
CA GLN A 92 -39.53 -15.70 -14.40
C GLN A 92 -40.91 -15.06 -14.48
#